data_AF-A0A0V0GFK0-F1
#
_entry.id   AF-A0A0V0GFK0-F1
#
_cell.length_a   1.000
_cell.length_b   1.000
_cell.length_c   1.000
_cell.angle_alpha   90.00
_cell.angle_beta   90.00
_cell.angle_gamma   90.00
#
_symmetry.space_group_name_H-M   'P 1'
#
loop_
_entity.id
_entity.type
_entity.pdbx_description
1 polymer ?
#
loop_
_entity_poly.entity_id
_entity_poly.type
_entity_poly.pdbx_seq_one_letter_code
_entity_poly.pdbx_strand_id
1 'polypeptide(L)'
;KNYKVRKLYHKLQSTRQEIADTVDAFNEDRRELESHHNELLKDYKLSLLVIDNFIPPEEKKRISSRLFYDDEDDVWRMMPESEPTRVLSRVISKTTERRPITEYARTARDIGLNYRYKGENLIELNLMHLERTTKDYRGPAVAPSVLSALEAALKGEDDIDVDASPPENKPYKR
;
A
#
# COMPACT_ATOMS: atom_id res chain seq x y z
N LYS A 1 -8.34 -42.45 69.59
CA LYS A 1 -8.97 -41.11 69.77
C LYS A 1 -8.19 -40.10 68.91
N ASN A 2 -8.81 -39.09 68.27
CA ASN A 2 -8.26 -38.11 67.28
C ASN A 2 -8.59 -38.28 65.79
N TYR A 3 -9.30 -39.34 65.37
CA TYR A 3 -9.71 -39.49 63.96
C TYR A 3 -10.65 -38.37 63.47
N LYS A 4 -11.64 -37.99 64.30
CA LYS A 4 -12.61 -36.92 63.97
C LYS A 4 -11.94 -35.55 63.77
N VAL A 5 -10.96 -35.20 64.60
CA VAL A 5 -10.22 -33.94 64.50
C VAL A 5 -9.39 -33.91 63.21
N ARG A 6 -8.68 -34.99 62.89
CA ARG A 6 -7.94 -35.10 61.61
C ARG A 6 -8.84 -34.98 60.39
N LYS A 7 -10.02 -35.62 60.41
CA LYS A 7 -11.02 -35.52 59.34
C LYS A 7 -11.53 -34.09 59.15
N LEU A 8 -11.84 -33.39 60.25
CA LEU A 8 -12.25 -31.99 60.21
C LEU A 8 -11.14 -31.08 59.67
N TYR A 9 -9.89 -31.33 60.09
CA TYR A 9 -8.73 -30.59 59.60
C TYR A 9 -8.51 -30.78 58.10
N HIS A 10 -8.60 -32.02 57.60
CA HIS A 10 -8.51 -32.30 56.16
C HIS A 10 -9.63 -31.63 55.38
N LYS A 11 -10.87 -31.67 55.89
CA LYS A 11 -11.99 -30.99 55.24
C LYS A 11 -11.76 -29.48 55.16
N LEU A 12 -11.29 -28.87 56.25
CA LEU A 12 -10.96 -27.45 56.29
C LEU A 12 -9.84 -27.10 55.30
N GLN A 13 -8.81 -27.93 55.17
CA GLN A 13 -7.73 -27.72 54.21
C GLN A 13 -8.20 -27.90 52.76
N SER A 14 -9.04 -28.91 52.47
CA SER A 14 -9.69 -29.10 51.17
C SER A 14 -10.51 -27.89 50.78
N THR A 15 -11.40 -27.43 51.67
CA THR A 15 -12.24 -26.26 51.39
C THR A 15 -11.41 -24.99 51.21
N ARG A 16 -10.30 -24.82 51.93
CA ARG A 16 -9.39 -23.69 51.69
C ARG A 16 -8.72 -23.75 50.32
N GLN A 17 -8.32 -24.94 49.90
CA GLN A 17 -7.74 -25.13 48.56
C GLN A 17 -8.79 -24.86 47.48
N GLU A 18 -10.00 -25.40 47.63
CA GLU A 18 -11.11 -25.16 46.72
C GLU A 18 -11.43 -23.65 46.60
N ILE A 19 -11.43 -22.92 47.73
CA ILE A 19 -11.61 -21.47 47.71
C ILE A 19 -10.47 -20.79 46.93
N ALA A 20 -9.22 -21.17 47.16
CA ALA A 20 -8.09 -20.59 46.43
C ALA A 20 -8.20 -20.86 44.92
N ASP A 21 -8.46 -22.11 44.53
CA ASP A 21 -8.58 -22.52 43.14
C ASP A 21 -9.72 -21.77 42.43
N THR A 22 -10.88 -21.62 43.09
CA THR A 22 -12.01 -20.85 42.53
C THR A 22 -11.70 -19.36 42.39
N VAL A 23 -10.97 -18.77 43.34
CA VAL A 23 -10.57 -17.36 43.27
C VAL A 23 -9.56 -17.14 42.16
N ASP A 24 -8.61 -18.06 41.98
CA ASP A 24 -7.61 -17.98 40.92
C ASP A 24 -8.24 -18.09 39.54
N ALA A 25 -9.15 -19.06 39.33
CA ALA A 25 -9.93 -19.19 38.11
C ALA A 25 -10.76 -17.93 37.80
N PHE A 26 -11.49 -17.41 38.81
CA PHE A 26 -12.26 -16.17 38.64
C PHE A 26 -11.37 -14.97 38.27
N ASN A 27 -10.18 -14.87 38.85
CA ASN A 27 -9.23 -13.81 38.54
C ASN A 27 -8.67 -13.93 37.13
N GLU A 28 -8.47 -15.16 36.63
CA GLU A 28 -8.06 -15.43 35.26
C GLU A 28 -9.15 -15.00 34.28
N ASP A 29 -10.38 -15.49 34.46
CA ASP A 29 -11.54 -15.11 33.64
C ASP A 29 -11.74 -13.59 33.61
N ARG A 30 -11.61 -12.92 34.78
CA ARG A 30 -11.72 -11.46 34.87
C ARG A 30 -10.63 -10.77 34.04
N ARG A 31 -9.37 -11.24 34.12
CA ARG A 31 -8.26 -10.65 33.35
C ARG A 31 -8.45 -10.85 31.86
N GLU A 32 -8.92 -12.02 31.43
CA GLU A 32 -9.21 -12.31 30.03
C GLU A 32 -10.32 -11.40 29.50
N LEU A 33 -11.41 -11.27 30.27
CA LEU A 33 -12.53 -10.40 29.91
C LEU A 33 -12.09 -8.93 29.82
N GLU A 34 -11.27 -8.46 30.77
CA GLU A 34 -10.69 -7.12 30.74
C GLU A 34 -9.78 -6.91 29.53
N SER A 35 -8.98 -7.91 29.16
CA SER A 35 -8.14 -7.87 27.97
C SER A 35 -8.99 -7.75 26.70
N HIS A 36 -10.00 -8.60 26.55
CA HIS A 36 -10.89 -8.60 25.39
C HIS A 36 -11.68 -7.29 25.27
N HIS A 37 -12.20 -6.79 26.40
CA HIS A 37 -12.87 -5.49 26.45
C HIS A 37 -11.94 -4.35 26.00
N ASN A 38 -10.70 -4.34 26.49
CA ASN A 38 -9.73 -3.31 26.12
C ASN A 38 -9.35 -3.35 24.64
N GLU A 39 -9.25 -4.54 24.05
CA GLU A 39 -9.00 -4.72 22.62
C GLU A 39 -10.17 -4.18 21.79
N LEU A 40 -11.40 -4.60 22.11
CA LEU A 40 -12.61 -4.13 21.42
C LEU A 40 -12.78 -2.61 21.53
N LEU A 41 -12.46 -2.04 22.70
CA LEU A 41 -12.50 -0.59 22.92
C LEU A 41 -11.46 0.15 22.08
N LYS A 42 -10.27 -0.42 21.88
CA LYS A 42 -9.24 0.17 21.00
C LYS A 42 -9.73 0.21 19.56
N ASP A 43 -10.27 -0.89 19.06
CA ASP A 43 -10.78 -0.98 17.68
C ASP A 43 -11.96 -0.03 17.44
N TYR A 44 -12.86 0.07 18.42
CA TYR A 44 -13.96 1.02 18.38
C TYR A 44 -13.47 2.47 18.32
N LYS A 45 -12.54 2.84 19.20
CA LYS A 45 -11.95 4.19 19.21
C LYS A 45 -11.20 4.51 17.94
N LEU A 46 -10.45 3.55 17.40
CA LEU A 46 -9.76 3.70 16.13
C LEU A 46 -10.76 3.97 15.00
N SER A 47 -11.85 3.20 14.94
CA SER A 47 -12.90 3.38 13.94
C SER A 47 -13.54 4.76 14.01
N LEU A 48 -13.85 5.25 15.21
CA LEU A 48 -14.36 6.62 15.41
C LEU A 48 -13.35 7.67 14.93
N LEU A 49 -12.08 7.49 15.27
CA LEU A 49 -11.02 8.43 14.89
C LEU A 49 -10.83 8.47 13.36
N VAL A 50 -10.91 7.32 12.70
CA VAL A 50 -10.90 7.24 11.23
C VAL A 50 -12.11 7.96 10.65
N ILE A 51 -13.31 7.71 11.19
CA ILE A 51 -14.54 8.38 10.73
C ILE A 51 -14.42 9.89 10.87
N ASP A 52 -13.95 10.40 12.01
CA ASP A 52 -13.93 11.83 12.28
C ASP A 52 -12.83 12.59 11.52
N ASN A 53 -11.70 11.94 11.20
CA ASN A 53 -10.58 12.61 10.52
C ASN A 53 -10.54 12.38 9.00
N PHE A 54 -11.07 11.26 8.51
CA PHE A 54 -10.92 10.86 7.10
C PHE A 54 -12.23 10.83 6.31
N ILE A 55 -13.40 10.88 6.98
CA ILE A 55 -14.69 10.90 6.29
C ILE A 55 -15.23 12.33 6.28
N PRO A 56 -15.53 12.91 5.10
CA PRO A 56 -16.18 14.21 5.03
C PRO A 56 -17.50 14.23 5.81
N PRO A 57 -17.82 15.33 6.52
CA PRO A 57 -19.01 15.40 7.36
C PRO A 57 -20.31 15.21 6.57
N GLU A 58 -20.34 15.61 5.29
CA GLU A 58 -21.47 15.39 4.39
C GLU A 58 -21.71 13.89 4.12
N GLU A 59 -20.63 13.14 3.92
CA GLU A 59 -20.67 11.71 3.64
C GLU A 59 -21.09 10.91 4.88
N LYS A 60 -20.56 11.27 6.06
CA LYS A 60 -21.00 10.72 7.35
C LYS A 60 -22.51 10.89 7.53
N LYS A 61 -23.03 12.10 7.29
CA LYS A 61 -24.47 12.39 7.39
C LYS A 61 -25.29 11.59 6.37
N ARG A 62 -24.83 11.51 5.12
CA ARG A 62 -25.48 10.76 4.02
C ARG A 62 -25.64 9.28 4.36
N ILE A 63 -24.59 8.66 4.90
CA ILE A 63 -24.59 7.25 5.32
C ILE A 63 -25.47 7.07 6.57
N SER A 64 -25.29 7.89 7.60
CA SER A 64 -26.05 7.77 8.86
C SER A 64 -27.56 7.93 8.69
N SER A 65 -28.02 8.76 7.75
CA SER A 65 -29.46 8.93 7.49
C SER A 65 -30.11 7.72 6.78
N ARG A 66 -29.31 6.86 6.16
CA ARG A 66 -29.78 5.69 5.39
C ARG A 66 -29.57 4.37 6.13
N LEU A 67 -28.72 4.37 7.15
CA LEU A 67 -28.39 3.20 7.93
C LEU A 67 -29.55 2.88 8.89
N PHE A 68 -30.02 1.65 8.87
CA PHE A 68 -31.03 1.14 9.80
C PHE A 68 -30.62 -0.25 10.28
N TYR A 69 -31.06 -0.59 11.50
CA TYR A 69 -30.83 -1.91 12.05
C TYR A 69 -31.99 -2.84 11.67
N ASP A 70 -31.66 -4.04 11.19
CA ASP A 70 -32.64 -5.08 10.89
C ASP A 70 -32.67 -6.09 12.05
N ASP A 71 -33.70 -6.00 12.90
CA ASP A 71 -33.85 -6.83 14.09
C ASP A 71 -34.06 -8.32 13.78
N GLU A 72 -34.62 -8.65 12.61
CA GLU A 72 -34.91 -10.04 12.22
C GLU A 72 -33.63 -10.79 11.85
N ASP A 73 -32.73 -10.11 11.14
CA ASP A 73 -31.48 -10.67 10.64
C ASP A 73 -30.25 -10.31 11.51
N ASP A 74 -30.43 -9.49 12.57
CA ASP A 74 -29.39 -9.01 13.49
C ASP A 74 -28.22 -8.28 12.77
N VAL A 75 -28.55 -7.52 11.71
CA VAL A 75 -27.56 -6.91 10.81
C VAL A 75 -27.92 -5.46 10.46
N TRP A 76 -26.91 -4.60 10.37
CA TRP A 76 -27.06 -3.25 9.85
C TRP A 76 -27.26 -3.24 8.33
N ARG A 77 -28.34 -2.61 7.86
CA ARG A 77 -28.68 -2.44 6.44
C ARG A 77 -28.71 -0.96 6.05
N MET A 78 -28.56 -0.69 4.75
CA MET A 78 -28.58 0.66 4.21
C MET A 78 -29.69 0.79 3.17
N MET A 79 -30.52 1.83 3.31
CA MET A 79 -31.53 2.14 2.30
C MET A 79 -30.88 2.48 0.96
N PRO A 80 -31.53 2.16 -0.18
CA PRO A 80 -31.07 2.57 -1.50
C PRO A 80 -30.90 4.09 -1.60
N GLU A 81 -30.01 4.54 -2.46
CA GLU A 81 -29.82 5.97 -2.70
C GLU A 81 -31.03 6.51 -3.47
N SER A 82 -31.80 7.41 -2.87
CA SER A 82 -32.94 8.05 -3.53
C SER A 82 -32.44 9.04 -4.58
N GLU A 83 -32.39 8.58 -5.83
CA GLU A 83 -31.81 9.20 -7.02
C GLU A 83 -30.34 9.65 -6.89
N PRO A 84 -29.48 9.37 -7.89
CA PRO A 84 -28.15 9.93 -7.90
C PRO A 84 -28.30 11.45 -7.90
N THR A 85 -27.67 12.13 -6.94
CA THR A 85 -27.50 13.59 -7.02
C THR A 85 -26.94 13.86 -8.41
N ARG A 86 -27.77 14.42 -9.31
CA ARG A 86 -27.33 14.81 -10.64
C ARG A 86 -26.39 15.98 -10.42
N VAL A 87 -25.12 15.67 -10.15
CA VAL A 87 -24.02 16.60 -10.35
C VAL A 87 -24.07 16.90 -11.84
N LEU A 88 -24.74 17.99 -12.20
CA LEU A 88 -24.75 18.50 -13.56
C LEU A 88 -23.28 18.63 -13.95
N SER A 89 -22.85 17.78 -14.88
CA SER A 89 -21.52 17.92 -15.46
C SER A 89 -21.45 19.34 -16.02
N ARG A 90 -20.32 20.02 -15.78
CA ARG A 90 -20.13 21.36 -16.31
C ARG A 90 -20.37 21.29 -17.83
N VAL A 91 -21.32 22.08 -18.32
CA VAL A 91 -21.65 22.12 -19.75
C VAL A 91 -20.39 22.43 -20.55
N ILE A 92 -20.00 21.50 -21.42
CA ILE A 92 -18.80 21.62 -22.25
C ILE A 92 -19.23 22.30 -23.56
N SER A 93 -18.76 23.52 -23.80
CA SER A 93 -19.04 24.23 -25.05
C SER A 93 -18.32 23.65 -26.27
N LYS A 94 -17.10 23.09 -26.07
CA LYS A 94 -16.29 22.43 -27.10
C LYS A 94 -15.29 21.49 -26.44
N THR A 95 -15.22 20.23 -26.91
CA THR A 95 -14.43 19.15 -26.27
C THR A 95 -12.94 19.46 -26.14
N THR A 96 -12.39 20.29 -27.04
CA THR A 96 -10.98 20.65 -27.06
C THR A 96 -10.61 21.78 -26.09
N GLU A 97 -11.60 22.47 -25.52
CA GLU A 97 -11.37 23.65 -24.70
C GLU A 97 -11.82 23.42 -23.25
N ARG A 98 -10.94 23.76 -22.29
CA ARG A 98 -11.23 23.57 -20.86
C ARG A 98 -12.25 24.58 -20.32
N ARG A 99 -12.49 25.69 -21.04
CA ARG A 99 -13.41 26.77 -20.67
C ARG A 99 -14.24 27.23 -21.87
N PRO A 100 -15.49 27.68 -21.67
CA PRO A 100 -16.26 28.29 -22.73
C PRO A 100 -15.67 29.64 -23.13
N ILE A 101 -15.35 29.81 -24.41
CA ILE A 101 -14.92 31.08 -25.01
C ILE A 101 -15.84 31.45 -26.17
N THR A 102 -15.94 32.75 -26.44
CA THR A 102 -16.70 33.26 -27.60
C THR A 102 -15.95 32.99 -28.90
N GLU A 103 -16.67 32.96 -30.02
CA GLU A 103 -16.07 32.80 -31.35
C GLU A 103 -15.07 33.92 -31.66
N TYR A 104 -15.39 35.16 -31.27
CA TYR A 104 -14.47 36.31 -31.37
C TYR A 104 -13.16 36.10 -30.59
N ALA A 105 -13.23 35.58 -29.36
CA ALA A 105 -12.03 35.30 -28.58
C ALA A 105 -11.17 34.22 -29.26
N ARG A 106 -11.80 33.21 -29.87
CA ARG A 106 -11.09 32.16 -30.62
C ARG A 106 -10.34 32.72 -31.82
N THR A 107 -10.99 33.54 -32.65
CA THR A 107 -10.33 34.14 -33.82
C THR A 107 -9.21 35.09 -33.41
N ALA A 108 -9.43 35.93 -32.39
CA ALA A 108 -8.40 36.84 -31.89
C ALA A 108 -7.19 36.11 -31.27
N ARG A 109 -7.40 34.95 -30.64
CA ARG A 109 -6.34 34.06 -30.14
C ARG A 109 -5.51 33.49 -31.28
N ASP A 110 -6.15 33.00 -32.33
CA ASP A 110 -5.47 32.34 -33.45
C ASP A 110 -4.66 33.33 -34.31
N ILE A 111 -5.07 34.61 -34.35
CA ILE A 111 -4.33 35.70 -35.01
C ILE A 111 -3.20 36.24 -34.10
N GLY A 112 -3.16 35.85 -32.82
CA GLY A 112 -2.08 36.23 -31.90
C GLY A 112 -2.12 37.69 -31.42
N LEU A 113 -3.28 38.35 -31.48
CA LEU A 113 -3.39 39.78 -31.14
C LEU A 113 -3.15 40.07 -29.65
N ASN A 114 -3.55 39.18 -28.73
CA ASN A 114 -3.48 39.45 -27.29
C ASN A 114 -3.65 38.19 -26.41
N TYR A 115 -2.89 38.11 -25.31
CA TYR A 115 -3.03 37.06 -24.28
C TYR A 115 -4.40 37.08 -23.58
N ARG A 116 -5.10 38.21 -23.59
CA ARG A 116 -6.46 38.35 -23.02
C ARG A 116 -7.48 37.37 -23.62
N TYR A 117 -7.29 36.94 -24.87
CA TYR A 117 -8.22 36.03 -25.57
C TYR A 117 -7.87 34.55 -25.41
N LYS A 118 -6.82 34.21 -24.65
CA LYS A 118 -6.47 32.83 -24.33
C LYS A 118 -7.40 32.31 -23.23
N GLY A 119 -7.83 31.05 -23.34
CA GLY A 119 -8.71 30.41 -22.35
C GLY A 119 -8.03 30.11 -21.01
N GLU A 120 -6.69 30.10 -20.97
CA GLU A 120 -5.90 29.84 -19.77
C GLU A 120 -5.09 31.08 -19.39
N ASN A 121 -4.89 31.28 -18.08
CA ASN A 121 -4.05 32.35 -17.56
C ASN A 121 -2.58 31.91 -17.52
N LEU A 122 -2.06 31.53 -18.68
CA LEU A 122 -0.70 31.05 -18.87
C LEU A 122 -0.02 31.92 -19.93
N ILE A 123 1.21 32.34 -19.65
CA ILE A 123 2.05 33.04 -20.63
C ILE A 123 2.79 31.97 -21.43
N GLU A 124 2.49 31.87 -22.72
CA GLU A 124 3.25 31.03 -23.65
C GLU A 124 4.58 31.74 -23.95
N LEU A 125 5.66 31.27 -23.33
CA LEU A 125 7.01 31.77 -23.57
C LEU A 125 7.71 30.90 -24.61
N ASN A 126 8.37 31.54 -25.58
CA ASN A 126 9.24 30.82 -26.50
C ASN A 126 10.47 30.33 -25.74
N LEU A 127 10.76 29.03 -25.85
CA LEU A 127 12.00 28.45 -25.34
C LEU A 127 13.16 29.10 -26.10
N MET A 128 14.04 29.80 -25.37
CA MET A 128 15.28 30.28 -25.96
C MET A 128 16.17 29.08 -26.31
N HIS A 129 16.65 29.02 -27.54
CA HIS A 129 17.70 28.05 -27.89
C HIS A 129 18.98 28.49 -27.19
N LEU A 130 19.44 27.70 -26.22
CA LEU A 130 20.73 27.92 -25.58
C LEU A 130 21.78 27.10 -26.32
N GLU A 131 22.89 27.74 -26.68
CA GLU A 131 24.03 27.07 -27.29
C GLU A 131 24.58 25.97 -26.37
N ARG A 132 25.11 24.89 -26.95
CA ARG A 132 25.63 23.74 -26.21
C ARG A 132 26.81 24.15 -25.33
N THR A 133 26.64 24.08 -24.01
CA THR A 133 27.67 24.40 -23.01
C THR A 133 28.50 23.20 -22.55
N THR A 134 28.23 22.00 -23.07
CA THR A 134 28.93 20.78 -22.65
C THR A 134 30.17 20.51 -23.48
N LYS A 135 31.26 20.17 -22.79
CA LYS A 135 32.50 19.68 -23.40
C LYS A 135 32.46 18.16 -23.50
N ASP A 136 32.86 17.59 -24.63
CA ASP A 136 32.94 16.14 -24.81
C ASP A 136 33.97 15.52 -23.84
N TYR A 137 33.59 14.39 -23.23
CA TYR A 137 34.46 13.65 -22.34
C TYR A 137 35.65 13.08 -23.11
N ARG A 138 36.87 13.41 -22.68
CA ARG A 138 38.07 12.67 -23.05
C ARG A 138 38.45 11.77 -21.87
N GLY A 139 38.50 10.47 -22.12
CA GLY A 139 38.92 9.49 -21.12
C GLY A 139 40.35 9.75 -20.60
N PRO A 140 40.68 9.26 -19.40
CA PRO A 140 42.01 9.37 -18.83
C PRO A 140 43.03 8.67 -19.73
N ALA A 141 44.23 9.24 -19.84
CA ALA A 141 45.35 8.57 -20.50
C ALA A 141 45.77 7.36 -19.65
N VAL A 142 45.42 6.16 -20.11
CA VAL A 142 45.78 4.91 -19.41
C VAL A 142 47.21 4.54 -19.79
N ALA A 143 48.05 4.21 -18.80
CA ALA A 143 49.41 3.75 -19.04
C ALA A 143 49.40 2.42 -19.83
N PRO A 144 50.31 2.20 -20.79
CA PRO A 144 50.31 1.01 -21.64
C PRO A 144 50.33 -0.31 -20.86
N SER A 145 50.99 -0.33 -19.71
CA SER A 145 51.03 -1.50 -18.83
C SER A 145 49.66 -1.86 -18.25
N VAL A 146 48.84 -0.86 -17.92
CA VAL A 146 47.50 -1.09 -17.36
C VAL A 146 46.56 -1.58 -18.45
N LEU A 147 46.65 -1.01 -19.66
CA LEU A 147 45.91 -1.48 -20.84
C LEU A 147 46.24 -2.94 -21.17
N SER A 148 47.53 -3.29 -21.20
CA SER A 148 47.98 -4.65 -21.51
C SER A 148 47.51 -5.67 -20.46
N ALA A 149 47.55 -5.32 -19.18
CA ALA A 149 47.05 -6.18 -18.11
C ALA A 149 45.52 -6.39 -18.22
N LEU A 150 44.78 -5.33 -18.55
CA LEU A 150 43.33 -5.39 -18.74
C LEU A 150 42.96 -6.22 -19.97
N GLU A 151 43.70 -6.07 -21.07
CA GLU A 151 43.50 -6.84 -22.31
C GLU A 151 43.84 -8.32 -22.12
N ALA A 152 44.90 -8.62 -21.36
CA ALA A 152 45.25 -10.00 -20.99
C ALA A 152 44.18 -10.65 -20.12
N ALA A 153 43.60 -9.91 -19.17
CA ALA A 153 42.49 -10.39 -18.36
C ALA A 153 41.18 -10.56 -19.15
N LEU A 154 41.04 -9.87 -20.30
CA LEU A 154 39.88 -10.00 -21.18
C LEU A 154 39.99 -11.16 -22.17
N LYS A 155 41.19 -11.68 -22.43
CA LYS A 155 41.37 -12.89 -23.23
C LYS A 155 40.98 -14.09 -22.36
N GLY A 156 39.79 -14.64 -22.62
CA GLY A 156 39.35 -15.89 -22.00
C GLY A 156 40.36 -17.01 -22.27
N GLU A 157 40.56 -17.88 -21.28
CA GLU A 157 41.45 -19.04 -21.40
C GLU A 157 40.84 -20.06 -22.37
N ASP A 158 41.68 -20.69 -23.21
CA ASP A 158 41.23 -21.73 -24.14
C ASP A 158 40.83 -23.01 -23.39
N ASP A 159 39.71 -23.63 -23.78
CA ASP A 159 39.21 -24.88 -23.18
C ASP A 159 40.21 -26.04 -23.43
N ILE A 160 40.65 -26.70 -22.36
CA ILE A 160 41.53 -27.88 -22.43
C ILE A 160 40.68 -29.13 -22.67
N ASP A 161 40.63 -29.60 -23.91
CA ASP A 161 39.98 -30.89 -24.24
C ASP A 161 40.89 -32.07 -23.85
N VAL A 162 40.41 -32.91 -22.91
CA VAL A 162 41.08 -34.15 -22.49
C VAL A 162 40.41 -35.34 -23.20
N ASP A 163 41.11 -35.98 -24.14
CA ASP A 163 40.61 -37.16 -24.86
C ASP A 163 40.61 -38.41 -23.94
N ALA A 164 39.42 -38.93 -23.68
CA ALA A 164 39.17 -40.09 -22.83
C ALA A 164 38.67 -41.33 -23.62
N SER A 165 39.04 -41.46 -24.89
CA SER A 165 38.63 -42.62 -25.70
C SER A 165 39.37 -43.91 -25.31
N PRO A 166 38.68 -45.08 -25.20
CA PRO A 166 39.30 -46.36 -24.89
C PRO A 166 39.91 -47.02 -26.15
N PRO A 167 40.98 -47.83 -26.03
CA PRO A 167 41.68 -48.40 -27.19
C PRO A 167 40.87 -49.49 -27.91
N GLU A 168 40.77 -49.40 -29.24
CA GLU A 168 39.95 -50.27 -30.09
C GLU A 168 40.68 -51.56 -30.49
N ASN A 169 40.03 -52.72 -30.32
CA ASN A 169 40.58 -54.05 -30.59
C ASN A 169 40.03 -54.61 -31.92
N LYS A 170 40.86 -54.75 -32.95
CA LYS A 170 40.43 -55.18 -34.30
C LYS A 170 40.55 -56.72 -34.47
N PRO A 171 39.50 -57.44 -34.92
CA PRO A 171 39.59 -58.87 -35.15
C PRO A 171 40.23 -59.23 -36.51
N TYR A 172 41.07 -60.27 -36.51
CA TYR A 172 41.76 -60.84 -37.66
C TYR A 172 40.80 -61.62 -38.58
N LYS A 173 40.92 -61.44 -39.90
CA LYS A 173 40.23 -62.28 -40.91
C LYS A 173 41.15 -63.43 -41.38
N ARG A 174 40.58 -64.63 -41.49
CA ARG A 174 41.15 -65.83 -42.13
C ARG A 174 41.27 -65.64 -43.64
#